data_AF-A0A4R1RCI0-F1
#
_entry.id   AF-A0A4R1RCI0-F1
#
_cell.length_a   1.000
_cell.length_b   1.000
_cell.length_c   1.000
_cell.angle_alpha   90.00
_cell.angle_beta   90.00
_cell.angle_gamma   90.00
#
_symmetry.space_group_name_H-M   'P 1'
#
loop_
_entity.id
_entity.type
_entity.pdbx_description
1 polymer ?
#
loop_
_entity_poly.entity_id
_entity_poly.type
_entity_poly.pdbx_seq_one_letter_code
_entity_poly.pdbx_strand_id
1 'polypeptide(L)'
;MKTYLDCIPCFMQQALRAGRLATSDEKELKEILDKTGDMIKTVSMYNTPVEIGKTIYRIVSEVSGVQDPYKEIKNQHIKETKAIYPELEKIVANSDDKLLTAIKIAIAGNIIDLGVNKAFDIVSDVKYILQQDFAIFDYEAFKNQLKKTTNILYIGDNVGESVFDKILIKELKIPVKYAVRSIPIINDVTWEDAVASGLDEVADLIDSGCKSPGVILNQSTPKFLEIFNTSDLVISKGQGNFEGLSDCNRQVFFLLKAKCTIIANHLGVKEGSIILKEHKI
;
A
#
# COMPACT_ATOMS: atom_id res chain seq x y z
N MET A 1 14.86 4.64 3.01
CA MET A 1 15.66 4.32 1.81
C MET A 1 15.79 5.51 0.86
N LYS A 2 16.59 5.41 -0.21
CA LYS A 2 16.82 6.48 -1.21
C LYS A 2 16.46 6.01 -2.63
N THR A 3 16.42 6.94 -3.57
CA THR A 3 16.20 6.65 -5.00
C THR A 3 17.44 6.01 -5.63
N TYR A 4 17.22 5.05 -6.55
CA TYR A 4 18.27 4.38 -7.32
C TYR A 4 18.14 4.73 -8.81
N LEU A 5 19.20 4.51 -9.60
CA LEU A 5 19.20 4.84 -11.03
C LEU A 5 18.06 4.16 -11.80
N ASP A 6 17.76 2.89 -11.48
CA ASP A 6 16.67 2.16 -12.14
C ASP A 6 15.27 2.68 -11.75
N CYS A 7 15.16 3.54 -10.73
CA CYS A 7 13.89 4.23 -10.44
C CYS A 7 13.55 5.29 -11.50
N ILE A 8 14.56 5.90 -12.15
CA ILE A 8 14.34 6.95 -13.17
C ILE A 8 13.49 6.47 -14.36
N PRO A 9 13.81 5.35 -15.03
CA PRO A 9 12.95 4.83 -16.09
C PRO A 9 11.57 4.40 -15.56
N CYS A 10 11.49 3.90 -14.32
CA CYS A 10 10.22 3.57 -13.69
C CYS A 10 9.31 4.81 -13.55
N PHE A 11 9.87 5.96 -13.15
CA PHE A 11 9.13 7.22 -13.02
C PHE A 11 8.50 7.67 -14.35
N MET A 12 9.25 7.60 -15.46
CA MET A 12 8.71 7.92 -16.79
C MET A 12 7.59 6.97 -17.20
N GLN A 13 7.73 5.67 -16.90
CA GLN A 13 6.68 4.69 -17.16
C GLN A 13 5.45 4.90 -16.28
N GLN A 14 5.62 5.30 -15.02
CA GLN A 14 4.52 5.64 -14.12
C GLN A 14 3.76 6.87 -14.64
N ALA A 15 4.47 7.93 -15.04
CA ALA A 15 3.87 9.12 -15.62
C ALA A 15 3.02 8.79 -16.87
N LEU A 16 3.55 7.97 -17.78
CA LEU A 16 2.82 7.55 -18.98
C LEU A 16 1.57 6.72 -18.65
N ARG A 17 1.69 5.75 -17.73
CA ARG A 17 0.58 4.90 -17.32
C ARG A 17 -0.54 5.71 -16.68
N ALA A 18 -0.19 6.58 -15.74
CA ALA A 18 -1.15 7.46 -15.08
C ALA A 18 -1.77 8.46 -16.06
N GLY A 19 -0.96 9.04 -16.96
CA GLY A 19 -1.44 9.94 -18.02
C GLY A 19 -2.47 9.27 -18.92
N ARG A 20 -2.24 8.02 -19.35
CA ARG A 20 -3.19 7.26 -20.20
C ARG A 20 -4.50 6.90 -19.50
N LEU A 21 -4.51 6.85 -18.18
CA LEU A 21 -5.75 6.73 -17.41
C LEU A 21 -6.49 8.06 -17.29
N ALA A 22 -5.76 9.17 -17.31
CA ALA A 22 -6.30 10.51 -17.14
C ALA A 22 -6.82 11.12 -18.46
N THR A 23 -6.17 10.85 -19.59
CA THR A 23 -6.48 11.50 -20.88
C THR A 23 -6.11 10.61 -22.06
N SER A 24 -6.81 10.83 -23.18
CA SER A 24 -6.50 10.26 -24.49
C SER A 24 -5.87 11.27 -25.46
N ASP A 25 -5.65 12.52 -25.03
CA ASP A 25 -4.96 13.53 -25.84
C ASP A 25 -3.44 13.30 -25.81
N GLU A 26 -2.87 12.89 -26.95
CA GLU A 26 -1.44 12.67 -27.14
C GLU A 26 -0.58 13.92 -26.84
N LYS A 27 -1.13 15.14 -26.99
CA LYS A 27 -0.41 16.37 -26.63
C LYS A 27 -0.26 16.50 -25.11
N GLU A 28 -1.32 16.23 -24.36
CA GLU A 28 -1.28 16.23 -22.89
C GLU A 28 -0.35 15.11 -22.38
N LEU A 29 -0.41 13.91 -22.99
CA LEU A 29 0.50 12.82 -22.66
C LEU A 29 1.96 13.20 -22.90
N LYS A 30 2.25 13.86 -24.03
CA LYS A 30 3.59 14.37 -24.35
C LYS A 30 4.04 15.43 -23.35
N GLU A 31 3.17 16.35 -22.96
CA GLU A 31 3.47 17.38 -21.96
C GLU A 31 3.74 16.80 -20.58
N ILE A 32 2.98 15.78 -20.15
CA ILE A 32 3.23 15.03 -18.91
C ILE A 32 4.64 14.43 -18.93
N LEU A 33 5.02 13.78 -20.03
CA LEU A 33 6.35 13.19 -20.18
C LEU A 33 7.47 14.24 -20.19
N ASP A 34 7.26 15.38 -20.86
CA ASP A 34 8.23 16.46 -20.90
C ASP A 34 8.47 17.05 -19.51
N LYS A 35 7.39 17.40 -18.78
CA LYS A 35 7.49 17.90 -17.40
C LYS A 35 8.13 16.88 -16.46
N THR A 36 7.81 15.59 -16.62
CA THR A 36 8.45 14.52 -15.84
C THR A 36 9.94 14.38 -16.18
N GLY A 37 10.30 14.47 -17.46
CA GLY A 37 11.68 14.48 -17.92
C GLY A 37 12.48 15.68 -17.41
N ASP A 38 11.86 16.85 -17.36
CA ASP A 38 12.47 18.05 -16.78
C ASP A 38 12.68 17.93 -15.27
N MET A 39 11.72 17.36 -14.53
CA MET A 39 11.87 17.05 -13.12
C MET A 39 13.06 16.12 -12.86
N ILE A 40 13.28 15.10 -13.70
CA ILE A 40 14.40 14.15 -13.56
C ILE A 40 15.76 14.85 -13.61
N LYS A 41 15.90 15.97 -14.32
CA LYS A 41 17.17 16.72 -14.40
C LYS A 41 17.64 17.26 -13.05
N THR A 42 16.70 17.56 -12.15
CA THR A 42 16.97 18.26 -10.89
C THR A 42 16.59 17.47 -9.65
N VAL A 43 15.96 16.30 -9.80
CA VAL A 43 15.54 15.47 -8.69
C VAL A 43 16.73 14.99 -7.86
N SER A 44 16.63 15.10 -6.54
CA SER A 44 17.67 14.60 -5.65
C SER A 44 17.56 13.10 -5.51
N MET A 45 18.65 12.38 -5.78
CA MET A 45 18.72 10.93 -5.53
C MET A 45 18.64 10.58 -4.03
N TYR A 46 18.74 11.59 -3.15
CA TYR A 46 18.51 11.43 -1.70
C TYR A 46 17.03 11.43 -1.33
N ASN A 47 16.13 11.87 -2.21
CA ASN A 47 14.71 11.70 -1.99
C ASN A 47 14.33 10.21 -2.09
N THR A 48 13.28 9.85 -1.37
CA THR A 48 12.61 8.56 -1.48
C THR A 48 11.85 8.48 -2.82
N PRO A 49 11.63 7.29 -3.39
CA PRO A 49 10.83 7.18 -4.61
C PRO A 49 9.38 7.66 -4.42
N VAL A 50 8.82 7.57 -3.21
CA VAL A 50 7.47 8.10 -2.91
C VAL A 50 7.39 9.63 -2.93
N GLU A 51 8.45 10.35 -2.54
CA GLU A 51 8.52 11.81 -2.69
C GLU A 51 8.53 12.23 -4.17
N ILE A 52 9.24 11.47 -5.00
CA ILE A 52 9.31 11.70 -6.45
C ILE A 52 7.96 11.35 -7.09
N GLY A 53 7.38 10.20 -6.72
CA GLY A 53 6.06 9.75 -7.15
C GLY A 53 4.99 10.82 -6.93
N LYS A 54 4.96 11.46 -5.76
CA LYS A 54 4.05 12.60 -5.49
C LYS A 54 4.15 13.71 -6.55
N THR A 55 5.37 14.04 -6.97
CA THR A 55 5.58 15.10 -7.97
C THR A 55 5.05 14.67 -9.35
N ILE A 56 5.27 13.41 -9.72
CA ILE A 56 4.77 12.85 -10.99
C ILE A 56 3.24 12.91 -11.05
N TYR A 57 2.54 12.43 -10.03
CA TYR A 57 1.07 12.43 -10.04
C TYR A 57 0.48 13.84 -9.97
N ARG A 58 1.18 14.78 -9.31
CA ARG A 58 0.83 16.20 -9.39
C ARG A 58 0.91 16.70 -10.84
N ILE A 59 2.00 16.41 -11.56
CA ILE A 59 2.15 16.78 -12.98
C ILE A 59 1.01 16.21 -13.82
N VAL A 60 0.67 14.93 -13.64
CA VAL A 60 -0.44 14.28 -14.35
C VAL A 60 -1.75 15.03 -14.10
N SER A 61 -2.06 15.34 -12.84
CA SER A 61 -3.30 16.04 -12.47
C SER A 61 -3.36 17.48 -12.99
N GLU A 62 -2.22 18.19 -13.00
CA GLU A 62 -2.12 19.59 -13.44
C GLU A 62 -2.27 19.71 -14.97
N VAL A 63 -1.73 18.76 -15.73
CA VAL A 63 -1.81 18.77 -17.20
C VAL A 63 -3.17 18.26 -17.70
N SER A 64 -3.63 17.12 -17.20
CA SER A 64 -4.89 16.50 -17.67
C SER A 64 -6.16 17.12 -17.07
N GLY A 65 -6.03 17.88 -15.97
CA GLY A 65 -7.17 18.36 -15.19
C GLY A 65 -7.91 17.26 -14.39
N VAL A 66 -7.48 16.00 -14.48
CA VAL A 66 -8.12 14.86 -13.79
C VAL A 66 -7.44 14.60 -12.45
N GLN A 67 -8.20 14.74 -11.35
CA GLN A 67 -7.68 14.57 -10.00
C GLN A 67 -7.54 13.11 -9.56
N ASP A 68 -8.46 12.23 -9.97
CA ASP A 68 -8.42 10.79 -9.66
C ASP A 68 -8.57 9.95 -10.93
N PRO A 69 -7.47 9.71 -11.67
CA PRO A 69 -7.49 8.85 -12.85
C PRO A 69 -7.85 7.38 -12.55
N TYR A 70 -7.77 6.95 -11.29
CA TYR A 70 -7.93 5.55 -10.87
C TYR A 70 -9.31 5.26 -10.30
N LYS A 71 -10.19 6.26 -10.18
CA LYS A 71 -11.49 6.14 -9.50
C LYS A 71 -12.30 4.92 -9.93
N GLU A 72 -12.48 4.71 -11.24
CA GLU A 72 -13.29 3.58 -11.72
C GLU A 72 -12.61 2.23 -11.51
N ILE A 73 -11.28 2.18 -11.59
CA ILE A 73 -10.49 0.99 -11.27
C ILE A 73 -10.66 0.65 -9.79
N LYS A 74 -10.54 1.64 -8.90
CA LYS A 74 -10.76 1.48 -7.46
C LYS A 74 -12.16 0.95 -7.16
N ASN A 75 -13.20 1.54 -7.74
CA ASN A 75 -14.59 1.09 -7.58
C ASN A 75 -14.77 -0.38 -8.00
N GLN A 76 -14.21 -0.75 -9.15
CA GLN A 76 -14.28 -2.11 -9.65
C GLN A 76 -13.53 -3.10 -8.74
N HIS A 77 -12.33 -2.75 -8.29
CA HIS A 77 -11.55 -3.58 -7.37
C HIS A 77 -12.28 -3.80 -6.04
N ILE A 78 -12.91 -2.78 -5.46
CA ILE A 78 -13.72 -2.93 -4.23
C ILE A 78 -14.87 -3.91 -4.47
N LYS A 79 -15.56 -3.79 -5.60
CA LYS A 79 -16.69 -4.68 -5.94
C LYS A 79 -16.24 -6.13 -6.08
N GLU A 80 -15.15 -6.37 -6.80
CA GLU A 80 -14.61 -7.72 -7.04
C GLU A 80 -14.09 -8.36 -5.76
N THR A 81 -13.35 -7.61 -4.93
CA THR A 81 -12.82 -8.10 -3.65
C THR A 81 -13.93 -8.37 -2.64
N LYS A 82 -14.97 -7.53 -2.58
CA LYS A 82 -16.14 -7.80 -1.74
C LYS A 82 -16.88 -9.08 -2.14
N ALA A 83 -16.95 -9.39 -3.43
CA ALA A 83 -17.62 -10.59 -3.91
C ALA A 83 -16.97 -11.88 -3.39
N ILE A 84 -15.66 -11.87 -3.18
CA ILE A 84 -14.90 -13.04 -2.68
C ILE A 84 -14.64 -13.02 -1.17
N TYR A 85 -14.92 -11.90 -0.49
CA TYR A 85 -14.70 -11.73 0.95
C TYR A 85 -15.26 -12.89 1.81
N PRO A 86 -16.47 -13.43 1.56
CA PRO A 86 -16.98 -14.59 2.32
C PRO A 86 -16.14 -15.88 2.15
N GLU A 87 -15.50 -16.08 1.00
CA GLU A 87 -14.59 -17.22 0.81
C GLU A 87 -13.30 -17.02 1.61
N LEU A 88 -12.76 -15.81 1.62
CA LEU A 88 -11.57 -15.47 2.40
C LEU A 88 -11.79 -15.66 3.91
N GLU A 89 -12.96 -15.28 4.43
CA GLU A 89 -13.31 -15.55 5.84
C GLU A 89 -13.37 -17.06 6.14
N LYS A 90 -13.88 -17.88 5.22
CA LYS A 90 -13.88 -19.35 5.39
C LYS A 90 -12.47 -19.93 5.40
N ILE A 91 -11.57 -19.41 4.55
CA ILE A 91 -10.17 -19.84 4.52
C ILE A 91 -9.51 -19.57 5.88
N VAL A 92 -9.69 -18.37 6.44
CA VAL A 92 -9.16 -18.05 7.77
C VAL A 92 -9.80 -18.93 8.85
N ALA A 93 -11.13 -19.07 8.85
CA ALA A 93 -11.84 -19.82 9.87
C ALA A 93 -11.41 -21.30 9.95
N ASN A 94 -11.06 -21.90 8.81
CA ASN A 94 -10.63 -23.30 8.68
C ASN A 94 -9.11 -23.50 8.77
N SER A 95 -8.33 -22.43 8.97
CA SER A 95 -6.87 -22.53 9.08
C SER A 95 -6.43 -22.85 10.51
N ASP A 96 -5.30 -23.55 10.64
CA ASP A 96 -4.68 -23.88 11.92
C ASP A 96 -4.19 -22.61 12.65
N ASP A 97 -3.56 -21.70 11.90
CA ASP A 97 -3.13 -20.39 12.39
C ASP A 97 -3.90 -19.28 11.64
N LYS A 98 -4.98 -18.82 12.28
CA LYS A 98 -5.88 -17.79 11.75
C LYS A 98 -5.19 -16.46 11.54
N LEU A 99 -4.33 -16.06 12.48
CA LEU A 99 -3.61 -14.79 12.41
C LEU A 99 -2.61 -14.82 11.26
N LEU A 100 -1.83 -15.89 11.12
CA LEU A 100 -0.88 -16.04 10.02
C LEU A 100 -1.59 -16.07 8.66
N THR A 101 -2.71 -16.79 8.58
CA THR A 101 -3.52 -16.88 7.35
C THR A 101 -4.09 -15.50 6.97
N ALA A 102 -4.60 -14.75 7.95
CA ALA A 102 -5.10 -13.39 7.72
C ALA A 102 -3.98 -12.43 7.30
N ILE A 103 -2.76 -12.56 7.84
CA ILE A 103 -1.60 -11.79 7.39
C ILE A 103 -1.26 -12.11 5.93
N LYS A 104 -1.22 -13.39 5.54
CA LYS A 104 -0.97 -13.78 4.14
C LYS A 104 -2.06 -13.24 3.22
N ILE A 105 -3.34 -13.28 3.61
CA ILE A 105 -4.44 -12.69 2.85
C ILE A 105 -4.27 -11.17 2.71
N ALA A 106 -3.94 -10.46 3.79
CA ALA A 106 -3.69 -9.02 3.73
C ALA A 106 -2.55 -8.68 2.76
N ILE A 107 -1.48 -9.49 2.69
CA ILE A 107 -0.41 -9.31 1.70
C ILE A 107 -0.89 -9.66 0.27
N ALA A 108 -1.77 -10.65 0.12
CA ALA A 108 -2.25 -11.13 -1.16
C ALA A 108 -3.13 -10.13 -1.92
N GLY A 109 -3.82 -9.23 -1.20
CA GLY A 109 -4.63 -8.18 -1.84
C GLY A 109 -3.84 -7.30 -2.80
N ASN A 110 -2.51 -7.27 -2.63
CA ASN A 110 -1.59 -6.50 -3.45
C ASN A 110 -1.34 -7.10 -4.86
N ILE A 111 -1.92 -8.27 -5.18
CA ILE A 111 -1.84 -8.90 -6.52
C ILE A 111 -2.88 -8.35 -7.50
N ILE A 112 -3.95 -7.73 -7.01
CA ILE A 112 -5.13 -7.34 -7.82
C ILE A 112 -4.81 -6.24 -8.86
N ASP A 113 -3.62 -5.65 -8.81
CA ASP A 113 -3.11 -4.67 -9.80
C ASP A 113 -2.92 -5.22 -11.24
N LEU A 114 -3.17 -6.51 -11.49
CA LEU A 114 -2.90 -7.17 -12.77
C LEU A 114 -4.15 -7.80 -13.40
N GLY A 115 -5.06 -6.98 -13.93
CA GLY A 115 -5.86 -7.39 -15.09
C GLY A 115 -7.38 -7.20 -15.02
N VAL A 116 -7.94 -6.88 -16.18
CA VAL A 116 -9.38 -6.74 -16.42
C VAL A 116 -10.02 -8.13 -16.47
N ASN A 117 -11.07 -8.35 -15.66
CA ASN A 117 -11.88 -9.57 -15.54
C ASN A 117 -11.15 -10.81 -14.99
N LYS A 118 -11.49 -11.21 -13.74
CA LYS A 118 -11.93 -12.57 -13.30
C LYS A 118 -11.85 -12.70 -11.77
N ALA A 119 -12.99 -12.68 -11.07
CA ALA A 119 -13.05 -13.02 -9.64
C ALA A 119 -12.45 -14.41 -9.30
N PHE A 120 -12.50 -15.35 -10.26
CA PHE A 120 -11.87 -16.68 -10.14
C PHE A 120 -10.34 -16.64 -10.10
N ASP A 121 -9.72 -15.63 -10.70
CA ASP A 121 -8.26 -15.46 -10.71
C ASP A 121 -7.79 -15.03 -9.32
N ILE A 122 -8.49 -14.07 -8.71
CA ILE A 122 -8.13 -13.50 -7.40
C ILE A 122 -8.10 -14.58 -6.30
N VAL A 123 -9.08 -15.49 -6.26
CA VAL A 123 -9.10 -16.59 -5.28
C VAL A 123 -7.93 -17.55 -5.50
N SER A 124 -7.59 -17.82 -6.76
CA SER A 124 -6.47 -18.69 -7.13
C SER A 124 -5.13 -18.06 -6.75
N ASP A 125 -4.98 -16.75 -6.99
CA ASP A 125 -3.82 -15.96 -6.59
C ASP A 125 -3.65 -15.91 -5.07
N VAL A 126 -4.75 -15.73 -4.34
CA VAL A 126 -4.73 -15.81 -2.87
C VAL A 126 -4.28 -17.20 -2.42
N LYS A 127 -4.84 -18.28 -3.00
CA LYS A 127 -4.42 -19.65 -2.69
C LYS A 127 -2.95 -19.91 -3.01
N TYR A 128 -2.44 -19.34 -4.09
CA TYR A 128 -1.02 -19.40 -4.44
C TYR A 128 -0.15 -18.70 -3.38
N ILE A 129 -0.50 -17.47 -2.96
CA ILE A 129 0.23 -16.78 -1.89
C ILE A 129 0.14 -17.53 -0.56
N LEU A 130 -1.00 -18.14 -0.24
CA LEU A 130 -1.15 -18.92 0.99
C LEU A 130 -0.17 -20.09 1.06
N GLN A 131 0.22 -20.65 -0.09
CA GLN A 131 1.23 -21.71 -0.23
C GLN A 131 2.67 -21.17 -0.31
N GLN A 132 2.86 -19.88 -0.56
CA GLN A 132 4.17 -19.26 -0.64
C GLN A 132 4.81 -19.12 0.74
N ASP A 133 6.11 -19.40 0.82
CA ASP A 133 6.93 -19.12 2.00
C ASP A 133 7.32 -17.64 2.06
N PHE A 134 7.38 -17.12 3.28
CA PHE A 134 7.91 -15.79 3.53
C PHE A 134 9.41 -15.75 3.31
N ALA A 135 9.90 -14.76 2.56
CA ALA A 135 11.34 -14.53 2.43
C ALA A 135 11.94 -13.86 3.67
N ILE A 136 11.13 -13.05 4.36
CA ILE A 136 11.43 -12.50 5.70
C ILE A 136 10.17 -12.74 6.54
N PHE A 137 10.35 -13.38 7.70
CA PHE A 137 9.26 -13.91 8.52
C PHE A 137 9.43 -13.62 10.00
N ASP A 138 9.28 -12.34 10.38
CA ASP A 138 9.39 -11.88 11.77
C ASP A 138 8.09 -12.13 12.58
N TYR A 139 7.46 -13.28 12.38
CA TYR A 139 6.13 -13.57 12.92
C TYR A 139 6.10 -13.80 14.43
N GLU A 140 7.11 -14.44 15.00
CA GLU A 140 7.19 -14.58 16.46
C GLU A 140 7.38 -13.22 17.14
N ALA A 141 8.16 -12.32 16.54
CA ALA A 141 8.30 -10.95 17.03
C ALA A 141 6.96 -10.20 16.94
N PHE A 142 6.24 -10.34 15.82
CA PHE A 142 4.90 -9.77 15.65
C PHE A 142 3.94 -10.27 16.73
N LYS A 143 3.85 -11.58 16.97
CA LYS A 143 2.99 -12.16 18.02
C LYS A 143 3.37 -11.68 19.41
N ASN A 144 4.66 -11.58 19.70
CA ASN A 144 5.13 -11.12 21.01
C ASN A 144 4.84 -9.64 21.25
N GLN A 145 4.92 -8.81 20.21
CA GLN A 145 4.49 -7.41 20.29
C GLN A 145 2.97 -7.34 20.48
N LEU A 146 2.20 -8.07 19.65
CA LEU A 146 0.74 -8.09 19.69
C LEU A 146 0.17 -8.43 21.08
N LYS A 147 0.79 -9.37 21.81
CA LYS A 147 0.39 -9.73 23.19
C LYS A 147 0.45 -8.58 24.19
N LYS A 148 1.27 -7.55 23.93
CA LYS A 148 1.50 -6.39 24.79
C LYS A 148 0.80 -5.13 24.28
N THR A 149 0.12 -5.24 23.14
CA THR A 149 -0.51 -4.12 22.44
C THR A 149 -1.92 -3.88 22.95
N THR A 150 -2.26 -2.63 23.22
CA THR A 150 -3.63 -2.20 23.56
C THR A 150 -4.26 -1.36 22.46
N ASN A 151 -3.45 -0.76 21.59
CA ASN A 151 -3.91 0.01 20.44
C ASN A 151 -2.97 -0.15 19.24
N ILE A 152 -3.56 -0.22 18.05
CA ILE A 152 -2.84 -0.44 16.79
C ILE A 152 -3.05 0.74 15.86
N LEU A 153 -1.98 1.23 15.24
CA LEU A 153 -2.05 2.01 14.03
C LEU A 153 -1.83 1.08 12.83
N TYR A 154 -2.79 1.03 11.93
CA TYR A 154 -2.71 0.28 10.69
C TYR A 154 -2.66 1.25 9.51
N ILE A 155 -1.58 1.26 8.76
CA ILE A 155 -1.37 2.17 7.63
C ILE A 155 -1.72 1.43 6.34
N GLY A 156 -2.80 1.83 5.70
CA GLY A 156 -3.26 1.28 4.43
C GLY A 156 -2.35 1.61 3.25
N ASP A 157 -2.47 0.81 2.19
CA ASP A 157 -1.84 1.01 0.89
C ASP A 157 -2.93 1.14 -0.18
N ASN A 158 -3.22 0.07 -0.93
CA ASN A 158 -4.10 0.10 -2.09
C ASN A 158 -5.58 -0.21 -1.79
N VAL A 159 -6.45 0.28 -2.66
CA VAL A 159 -7.83 -0.16 -2.78
C VAL A 159 -7.88 -1.59 -3.34
N GLY A 160 -8.71 -2.43 -2.71
CA GLY A 160 -8.74 -3.88 -2.93
C GLY A 160 -8.00 -4.61 -1.79
N GLU A 161 -6.78 -4.18 -1.45
CA GLU A 161 -6.12 -4.61 -0.20
C GLU A 161 -6.93 -4.20 1.01
N SER A 162 -7.52 -3.01 1.00
CA SER A 162 -8.38 -2.48 2.06
C SER A 162 -9.51 -3.43 2.48
N VAL A 163 -10.10 -4.16 1.53
CA VAL A 163 -11.14 -5.17 1.81
C VAL A 163 -10.55 -6.40 2.50
N PHE A 164 -9.31 -6.76 2.17
CA PHE A 164 -8.62 -7.91 2.77
C PHE A 164 -8.03 -7.54 4.15
N ASP A 165 -7.59 -6.30 4.32
CA ASP A 165 -7.12 -5.75 5.58
C ASP A 165 -8.19 -5.87 6.67
N LYS A 166 -9.48 -5.73 6.32
CA LYS A 166 -10.61 -5.96 7.24
C LYS A 166 -10.55 -7.34 7.90
N ILE A 167 -10.12 -8.38 7.18
CA ILE A 167 -9.99 -9.73 7.71
C ILE A 167 -8.88 -9.79 8.76
N LEU A 168 -7.72 -9.20 8.46
CA LEU A 168 -6.62 -9.13 9.42
C LEU A 168 -7.02 -8.33 10.66
N ILE A 169 -7.67 -7.18 10.49
CA ILE A 169 -8.14 -6.33 11.61
C ILE A 169 -9.06 -7.11 12.55
N LYS A 170 -9.98 -7.92 12.02
CA LYS A 170 -10.87 -8.78 12.84
C LYS A 170 -10.09 -9.83 13.63
N GLU A 171 -9.04 -10.41 13.06
CA GLU A 171 -8.18 -11.39 13.74
C GLU A 171 -7.23 -10.77 14.77
N LEU A 172 -6.89 -9.48 14.65
CA LEU A 172 -6.04 -8.77 15.63
C LEU A 172 -6.71 -8.62 17.00
N LYS A 173 -8.06 -8.54 17.05
CA LYS A 173 -8.88 -8.45 18.29
C LYS A 173 -8.47 -7.32 19.25
N ILE A 174 -7.84 -6.28 18.73
CA ILE A 174 -7.38 -5.08 19.43
C ILE A 174 -7.92 -3.87 18.66
N PRO A 175 -8.32 -2.77 19.33
CA PRO A 175 -8.75 -1.56 18.63
C PRO A 175 -7.71 -1.05 17.63
N VAL A 176 -8.15 -0.83 16.39
CA VAL A 176 -7.32 -0.36 15.28
C VAL A 176 -7.73 1.06 14.88
N LYS A 177 -6.75 1.94 14.74
CA LYS A 177 -6.87 3.16 13.93
C LYS A 177 -6.33 2.89 12.54
N TYR A 178 -7.16 3.04 11.51
CA TYR A 178 -6.77 2.77 10.12
C TYR A 178 -6.45 4.08 9.38
N ALA A 179 -5.21 4.25 8.96
CA ALA A 179 -4.74 5.45 8.28
C ALA A 179 -4.86 5.36 6.76
N VAL A 180 -5.53 6.35 6.18
CA VAL A 180 -5.77 6.52 4.74
C VAL A 180 -5.00 7.73 4.19
N ARG A 181 -4.97 7.89 2.86
CA ARG A 181 -4.44 9.10 2.20
C ARG A 181 -5.45 10.25 2.24
N SER A 182 -4.96 11.49 2.18
CA SER A 182 -5.82 12.69 2.20
C SER A 182 -6.42 13.03 0.85
N ILE A 183 -5.78 12.56 -0.23
CA ILE A 183 -6.23 12.77 -1.60
C ILE A 183 -6.09 11.46 -2.38
N PRO A 184 -6.85 11.29 -3.46
CA PRO A 184 -6.59 10.24 -4.43
C PRO A 184 -5.15 10.33 -4.96
N ILE A 185 -4.44 9.21 -4.89
CA ILE A 185 -3.07 9.09 -5.38
C ILE A 185 -2.86 7.65 -5.81
N ILE A 186 -2.69 7.43 -7.11
CA ILE A 186 -2.75 6.07 -7.69
C ILE A 186 -4.06 5.37 -7.27
N ASN A 187 -3.95 4.11 -6.87
CA ASN A 187 -4.99 3.31 -6.28
C ASN A 187 -4.91 3.27 -4.74
N ASP A 188 -4.16 4.16 -4.09
CA ASP A 188 -4.09 4.19 -2.62
C ASP A 188 -5.48 4.50 -2.02
N VAL A 189 -5.75 3.90 -0.86
CA VAL A 189 -7.03 4.04 -0.15
C VAL A 189 -7.20 5.45 0.42
N THR A 190 -8.29 6.14 0.03
CA THR A 190 -8.79 7.37 0.68
C THR A 190 -9.83 7.05 1.75
N TRP A 191 -10.35 8.08 2.43
CA TRP A 191 -11.41 7.90 3.42
C TRP A 191 -12.66 7.25 2.82
N GLU A 192 -13.12 7.76 1.68
CA GLU A 192 -14.29 7.25 0.96
C GLU A 192 -14.07 5.80 0.52
N ASP A 193 -12.87 5.48 0.05
CA ASP A 193 -12.51 4.11 -0.35
C ASP A 193 -12.49 3.15 0.86
N ALA A 194 -12.03 3.61 2.03
CA ALA A 194 -12.01 2.81 3.25
C ALA A 194 -13.42 2.50 3.77
N VAL A 195 -14.31 3.50 3.78
CA VAL A 195 -15.74 3.30 4.08
C VAL A 195 -16.37 2.37 3.05
N ALA A 196 -16.10 2.60 1.76
CA ALA A 196 -16.58 1.74 0.69
C ALA A 196 -16.03 0.31 0.82
N SER A 197 -14.87 0.09 1.46
CA SER A 197 -14.32 -1.23 1.77
C SER A 197 -14.89 -1.85 3.05
N GLY A 198 -15.66 -1.08 3.84
CA GLY A 198 -16.25 -1.50 5.11
C GLY A 198 -15.24 -1.57 6.26
N LEU A 199 -14.17 -0.78 6.20
CA LEU A 199 -13.15 -0.70 7.25
C LEU A 199 -13.63 0.09 8.47
N ASP A 200 -14.53 1.04 8.29
CA ASP A 200 -15.20 1.81 9.34
C ASP A 200 -16.05 0.93 10.29
N GLU A 201 -16.42 -0.27 9.85
CA GLU A 201 -17.11 -1.26 10.70
C GLU A 201 -16.18 -1.94 11.71
N VAL A 202 -14.86 -1.90 11.51
CA VAL A 202 -13.88 -2.67 12.29
C VAL A 202 -12.70 -1.83 12.82
N ALA A 203 -12.58 -0.57 12.40
CA ALA A 203 -11.49 0.32 12.77
C ALA A 203 -11.94 1.79 12.76
N ASP A 204 -11.26 2.59 13.59
CA ASP A 204 -11.41 4.05 13.57
C ASP A 204 -10.58 4.63 12.41
N LEU A 205 -11.23 5.21 11.41
CA LEU A 205 -10.53 5.81 10.28
C LEU A 205 -9.81 7.11 10.67
N ILE A 206 -8.58 7.30 10.17
CA ILE A 206 -7.80 8.52 10.34
C ILE A 206 -7.16 8.98 9.04
N ASP A 207 -7.11 10.28 8.82
CA ASP A 207 -6.38 10.88 7.70
C ASP A 207 -4.89 11.04 8.06
N SER A 208 -4.01 10.45 7.26
CA SER A 208 -2.55 10.57 7.43
C SER A 208 -2.00 11.97 7.10
N GLY A 209 -2.73 12.80 6.35
CA GLY A 209 -2.20 14.05 5.78
C GLY A 209 -1.39 13.85 4.49
N CYS A 210 -1.10 12.60 4.13
CA CYS A 210 -0.21 12.29 3.03
C CYS A 210 -0.91 12.43 1.68
N LYS A 211 -0.20 13.08 0.75
CA LYS A 211 -0.59 13.31 -0.65
C LYS A 211 0.38 12.62 -1.60
N SER A 212 0.87 11.46 -1.20
CA SER A 212 1.94 10.68 -1.83
C SER A 212 1.55 9.19 -1.85
N PRO A 213 2.09 8.38 -2.77
CA PRO A 213 1.84 6.94 -2.85
C PRO A 213 2.63 6.19 -1.76
N GLY A 214 2.28 6.45 -0.51
CA GLY A 214 3.03 6.08 0.69
C GLY A 214 3.01 7.19 1.74
N VAL A 215 3.24 6.83 3.00
CA VAL A 215 3.37 7.81 4.09
C VAL A 215 4.75 8.44 4.09
N ILE A 216 4.79 9.78 4.15
CA ILE A 216 6.00 10.56 4.39
C ILE A 216 5.77 11.37 5.66
N LEU A 217 6.46 11.01 6.75
CA LEU A 217 6.19 11.54 8.10
C LEU A 217 6.24 13.08 8.17
N ASN A 218 7.21 13.71 7.50
CA ASN A 218 7.34 15.19 7.51
C ASN A 218 6.22 15.92 6.73
N GLN A 219 5.38 15.19 6.00
CA GLN A 219 4.21 15.73 5.28
C GLN A 219 2.88 15.28 5.91
N SER A 220 2.92 14.45 6.94
CA SER A 220 1.75 13.95 7.64
C SER A 220 1.14 15.02 8.56
N THR A 221 -0.14 14.85 8.91
CA THR A 221 -0.80 15.75 9.87
C THR A 221 -0.19 15.60 11.27
N PRO A 222 -0.23 16.65 12.11
CA PRO A 222 0.18 16.54 13.51
C PRO A 222 -0.56 15.43 14.27
N LYS A 223 -1.87 15.27 14.00
CA LYS A 223 -2.70 14.21 14.59
C LYS A 223 -2.21 12.82 14.19
N PHE A 224 -1.89 12.61 12.92
CA PHE A 224 -1.32 11.33 12.47
C PHE A 224 0.04 11.07 13.12
N LEU A 225 0.91 12.07 13.21
CA LEU A 225 2.23 11.92 13.84
C LEU A 225 2.12 11.59 15.33
N GLU A 226 1.18 12.19 16.04
CA GLU A 226 0.91 11.85 17.44
C GLU A 226 0.50 10.37 17.58
N ILE A 227 -0.46 9.92 16.77
CA ILE A 227 -0.91 8.51 16.77
C ILE A 227 0.25 7.59 16.36
N PHE A 228 0.97 7.94 15.31
CA PHE A 228 2.13 7.18 14.83
C PHE A 228 3.22 7.08 15.87
N ASN A 229 3.39 8.02 16.79
CA ASN A 229 4.40 7.95 17.84
C ASN A 229 3.89 7.27 19.12
N THR A 230 2.60 7.35 19.40
CA THR A 230 2.01 6.84 20.65
C THR A 230 1.44 5.43 20.53
N SER A 231 1.22 4.91 19.32
CA SER A 231 0.68 3.56 19.16
C SER A 231 1.66 2.47 19.58
N ASP A 232 1.14 1.46 20.29
CA ASP A 232 1.92 0.33 20.82
C ASP A 232 2.45 -0.56 19.68
N LEU A 233 1.67 -0.69 18.60
CA LEU A 233 2.03 -1.44 17.41
C LEU A 233 1.62 -0.65 16.16
N VAL A 234 2.56 -0.52 15.22
CA VAL A 234 2.30 0.03 13.88
C VAL A 234 2.45 -1.10 12.86
N ILE A 235 1.38 -1.34 12.11
CA ILE A 235 1.36 -2.24 10.95
C ILE A 235 1.32 -1.36 9.71
N SER A 236 2.24 -1.60 8.78
CA SER A 236 2.36 -0.81 7.55
C SER A 236 2.28 -1.72 6.34
N LYS A 237 1.29 -1.47 5.48
CA LYS A 237 1.04 -2.26 4.27
C LYS A 237 1.83 -1.72 3.08
N GLY A 238 2.29 -2.64 2.24
CA GLY A 238 2.68 -2.31 0.88
C GLY A 238 4.04 -1.63 0.72
N GLN A 239 4.42 -1.45 -0.55
CA GLN A 239 5.77 -1.03 -0.90
C GLN A 239 5.96 0.47 -0.70
N GLY A 240 4.98 1.31 -1.07
CA GLY A 240 5.08 2.75 -0.94
C GLY A 240 5.29 3.19 0.51
N ASN A 241 4.54 2.61 1.45
CA ASN A 241 4.77 2.88 2.86
C ASN A 241 6.14 2.38 3.35
N PHE A 242 6.62 1.22 2.90
CA PHE A 242 7.98 0.75 3.22
C PHE A 242 9.05 1.74 2.73
N GLU A 243 8.91 2.25 1.51
CA GLU A 243 9.83 3.24 0.94
C GLU A 243 9.88 4.53 1.78
N GLY A 244 8.73 5.00 2.28
CA GLY A 244 8.62 6.21 3.09
C GLY A 244 8.94 6.05 4.58
N LEU A 245 8.82 4.83 5.14
CA LEU A 245 8.97 4.57 6.58
C LEU A 245 10.17 3.68 6.95
N SER A 246 10.90 3.13 5.98
CA SER A 246 12.06 2.24 6.24
C SER A 246 13.19 2.90 7.06
N ASP A 247 13.27 4.24 7.07
CA ASP A 247 14.25 4.98 7.86
C ASP A 247 13.60 5.66 9.10
N CYS A 248 12.38 5.28 9.48
CA CYS A 248 11.71 5.89 10.63
C CYS A 248 12.35 5.49 11.96
N ASN A 249 12.25 6.38 12.96
CA ASN A 249 12.83 6.18 14.28
C ASN A 249 11.83 5.52 15.25
N ARG A 250 11.15 4.45 14.82
CA ARG A 250 10.30 3.62 15.68
C ARG A 250 10.14 2.20 15.15
N GLN A 251 9.68 1.30 16.01
CA GLN A 251 9.32 -0.04 15.58
C GLN A 251 8.06 0.00 14.69
N VAL A 252 8.15 -0.68 13.55
CA VAL A 252 7.06 -0.84 12.56
C VAL A 252 7.11 -2.27 12.03
N PHE A 253 5.95 -2.90 11.85
CA PHE A 253 5.84 -4.18 11.14
C PHE A 253 5.35 -3.95 9.73
N PHE A 254 6.19 -4.29 8.75
CA PHE A 254 5.90 -4.16 7.34
C PHE A 254 5.32 -5.46 6.78
N LEU A 255 4.16 -5.36 6.14
CA LEU A 255 3.52 -6.46 5.40
C LEU A 255 3.46 -6.07 3.93
N LEU A 256 4.32 -6.68 3.10
CA LEU A 256 4.39 -6.34 1.70
C LEU A 256 4.79 -7.52 0.81
N LYS A 257 4.65 -7.31 -0.50
CA LYS A 257 5.27 -8.11 -1.55
C LYS A 257 6.33 -7.22 -2.22
N ALA A 258 7.55 -7.73 -2.40
CA ALA A 258 8.60 -6.98 -3.12
C ALA A 258 8.29 -6.94 -4.62
N LYS A 259 7.65 -5.88 -5.12
CA LYS A 259 7.14 -5.79 -6.50
C LYS A 259 8.18 -5.41 -7.54
N CYS A 260 9.37 -4.97 -7.13
CA CYS A 260 10.43 -4.61 -8.06
C CYS A 260 11.81 -5.03 -7.54
N THR A 261 12.74 -5.24 -8.47
CA THR A 261 14.13 -5.57 -8.20
C THR A 261 14.82 -4.64 -7.21
N ILE A 262 14.53 -3.33 -7.22
CA ILE A 262 15.13 -2.36 -6.30
C ILE A 262 14.77 -2.67 -4.84
N ILE A 263 13.48 -2.91 -4.57
CA ILE A 263 13.02 -3.23 -3.21
C ILE A 263 13.43 -4.64 -2.82
N ALA A 264 13.37 -5.59 -3.75
CA ALA A 264 13.85 -6.95 -3.52
C ALA A 264 15.33 -6.95 -3.11
N ASN A 265 16.18 -6.23 -3.84
CA ASN A 265 17.61 -6.09 -3.53
C ASN A 265 17.83 -5.36 -2.19
N HIS A 266 17.08 -4.28 -1.93
CA HIS A 266 17.19 -3.55 -0.67
C HIS A 266 16.83 -4.42 0.55
N LEU A 267 15.90 -5.36 0.38
CA LEU A 267 15.48 -6.31 1.41
C LEU A 267 16.31 -7.61 1.40
N GLY A 268 17.20 -7.82 0.43
CA GLY A 268 17.98 -9.04 0.29
C GLY A 268 17.15 -10.27 -0.10
N VAL A 269 16.05 -10.08 -0.83
CA VAL A 269 15.10 -11.13 -1.23
C VAL A 269 14.91 -11.18 -2.75
N LYS A 270 14.17 -12.18 -3.24
CA LYS A 270 13.78 -12.26 -4.65
C LYS A 270 12.56 -11.37 -4.94
N GLU A 271 12.47 -10.83 -6.16
CA GLU A 271 11.24 -10.16 -6.63
C GLU A 271 10.04 -11.11 -6.52
N GLY A 272 8.90 -10.57 -6.10
CA GLY A 272 7.67 -11.32 -5.85
C GLY A 272 7.61 -12.01 -4.48
N SER A 273 8.65 -11.91 -3.66
CA SER A 273 8.65 -12.46 -2.29
C SER A 273 7.64 -11.74 -1.40
N ILE A 274 6.92 -12.50 -0.57
CA ILE A 274 6.09 -11.96 0.52
C ILE A 274 6.91 -11.80 1.81
N ILE A 275 6.60 -10.75 2.56
CA ILE A 275 7.44 -10.25 3.64
C ILE A 275 6.54 -9.86 4.82
N LEU A 276 6.90 -10.38 5.99
CA LEU A 276 6.53 -9.82 7.30
C LEU A 276 7.84 -9.45 7.98
N LYS A 277 8.13 -8.15 8.00
CA LYS A 277 9.40 -7.63 8.51
C LYS A 277 9.17 -6.72 9.71
N GLU A 278 9.89 -6.99 10.79
CA GLU A 278 10.07 -6.06 11.89
C GLU A 278 11.15 -5.04 11.53
N HIS A 279 10.83 -3.76 11.67
CA HIS A 279 11.78 -2.66 11.66
C HIS A 279 12.07 -2.24 13.09
N LYS A 280 13.34 -2.05 13.42
CA LYS A 280 13.83 -1.65 14.74
C LYS A 280 14.68 -0.40 14.58
N ILE A 281 14.71 0.41 15.65
CA ILE A 281 15.67 1.51 15.84
C ILE A 281 17.04 0.92 16.14
#